data_AF-A0A553RLS4-F1
#
_entry.id   AF-A0A553RLS4-F1
#
_cell.length_a   1.000
_cell.length_b   1.000
_cell.length_c   1.000
_cell.angle_alpha   90.00
_cell.angle_beta   90.00
_cell.angle_gamma   90.00
#
_symmetry.space_group_name_H-M   'P 1'
#
loop_
_entity.id
_entity.type
_entity.pdbx_description
1 polymer ?
#
loop_
_entity_poly.entity_id
_entity_poly.type
_entity_poly.pdbx_seq_one_letter_code
_entity_poly.pdbx_strand_id
1 'polypeptide(L)'
;NRPKDAMRAVKKRLNGNRNFREVMLALTVLETCVKNCGHRFHVHVANREFIEGVMVKIIFPKNNPPSIVQEKVLSLIQVRPVALFTVRYKTFYAGKHVVNKNGSFKHILSS
;
A
#
# COMPACT_ATOMS: atom_id res chain seq x y z
N ASN A 1 16.55 7.96 -15.85
CA ASN A 1 17.04 7.88 -14.45
C ASN A 1 16.43 6.63 -13.83
N ARG A 2 17.16 5.49 -13.81
CA ARG A 2 16.59 4.13 -13.70
C ARG A 2 15.53 3.90 -12.58
N PRO A 3 15.71 4.37 -11.32
CA PRO A 3 14.69 4.20 -10.26
C PRO A 3 13.37 4.93 -10.53
N LYS A 4 13.44 6.13 -11.13
CA LYS A 4 12.27 6.93 -11.48
C LYS A 4 11.46 6.28 -12.59
N ASP A 5 12.13 5.68 -13.55
CA ASP A 5 11.49 5.00 -14.69
C ASP A 5 10.81 3.70 -14.23
N ALA A 6 11.46 2.94 -13.33
CA ALA A 6 10.85 1.77 -12.68
C ALA A 6 9.57 2.15 -11.90
N MET A 7 9.62 3.22 -11.09
CA MET A 7 8.47 3.69 -10.33
C MET A 7 7.32 4.19 -11.20
N ARG A 8 7.63 4.83 -12.34
CA ARG A 8 6.62 5.22 -13.33
C ARG A 8 5.90 4.00 -13.92
N ALA A 9 6.63 2.95 -14.25
CA ALA A 9 6.06 1.71 -14.77
C ALA A 9 5.15 1.02 -13.74
N VAL A 10 5.60 0.91 -12.48
CA VAL A 10 4.79 0.36 -11.38
C VAL A 10 3.52 1.19 -11.16
N LYS A 11 3.64 2.52 -11.09
CA LYS A 11 2.50 3.43 -10.93
C LYS A 11 1.49 3.26 -12.08
N LYS A 12 1.95 3.17 -13.33
CA LYS A 12 1.09 2.96 -14.49
C LYS A 12 0.34 1.63 -14.42
N ARG A 13 0.99 0.56 -13.96
CA ARG A 13 0.37 -0.78 -13.85
C ARG A 13 -0.65 -0.87 -12.71
N LEU A 14 -0.44 -0.16 -11.61
CA LEU A 14 -1.31 -0.21 -10.43
C LEU A 14 -2.50 0.76 -10.50
N ASN A 15 -2.30 1.95 -11.08
CA ASN A 15 -3.30 3.00 -11.04
C ASN A 15 -4.55 2.63 -11.86
N GLY A 16 -5.70 2.48 -11.19
CA GLY A 16 -6.98 2.16 -11.83
C GLY A 16 -7.12 0.72 -12.34
N ASN A 17 -6.13 -0.14 -12.09
CA ASN A 17 -6.17 -1.53 -12.55
C ASN A 17 -7.10 -2.37 -11.67
N ARG A 18 -8.10 -2.99 -12.29
CA ARG A 18 -9.08 -3.87 -11.62
C ARG A 18 -8.72 -5.35 -11.72
N ASN A 19 -7.69 -5.71 -12.49
CA ASN A 19 -7.18 -7.07 -12.56
C ASN A 19 -6.28 -7.34 -11.35
N PHE A 20 -6.84 -7.93 -10.30
CA PHE A 20 -6.11 -8.19 -9.06
C PHE A 20 -4.92 -9.14 -9.21
N ARG A 21 -4.89 -10.00 -10.25
CA ARG A 21 -3.70 -10.81 -10.55
C ARG A 21 -2.53 -9.94 -11.00
N GLU A 22 -2.77 -8.99 -11.90
CA GLU A 22 -1.76 -8.03 -12.34
C GLU A 22 -1.32 -7.09 -11.21
N VAL A 23 -2.27 -6.65 -10.39
CA VAL A 23 -1.97 -5.83 -9.21
C VAL A 23 -1.05 -6.59 -8.26
N MET A 24 -1.34 -7.85 -7.95
CA MET A 24 -0.48 -8.67 -7.09
C MET A 24 0.92 -8.88 -7.66
N LEU A 25 1.04 -9.11 -8.97
CA LEU A 25 2.34 -9.23 -9.63
C LEU A 25 3.13 -7.93 -9.52
N ALA A 26 2.50 -6.78 -9.77
CA ALA A 26 3.15 -5.47 -9.65
C ALA A 26 3.55 -5.15 -8.20
N LEU A 27 2.72 -5.50 -7.21
CA LEU A 27 3.04 -5.34 -5.78
C LEU A 27 4.20 -6.25 -5.37
N THR A 28 4.29 -7.47 -5.90
CA THR A 28 5.41 -8.39 -5.67
C THR A 28 6.70 -7.85 -6.26
N VAL A 29 6.68 -7.32 -7.49
CA VAL A 29 7.84 -6.67 -8.10
C VAL A 29 8.29 -5.48 -7.25
N LEU A 30 7.36 -4.65 -6.82
CA LEU A 30 7.67 -3.51 -5.96
C LEU A 30 8.31 -3.95 -4.62
N GLU A 31 7.78 -5.00 -3.99
CA GLU A 31 8.36 -5.56 -2.76
C GLU A 31 9.81 -6.00 -2.99
N THR A 32 10.06 -6.73 -4.07
CA THR A 32 11.42 -7.16 -4.45
C THR A 32 12.33 -5.95 -4.67
N CYS A 33 11.86 -4.90 -5.34
CA CYS A 33 12.63 -3.67 -5.50
C CYS A 33 12.89 -2.98 -4.15
N VAL A 34 11.93 -2.93 -3.23
CA VAL A 34 12.15 -2.37 -1.88
C VAL A 34 13.20 -3.17 -1.11
N LYS A 35 13.19 -4.50 -1.22
CA LYS A 35 14.16 -5.39 -0.53
C LYS A 35 15.57 -5.32 -1.13
N ASN A 36 15.68 -5.14 -2.45
CA ASN A 36 16.97 -5.25 -3.15
C ASN A 36 17.56 -3.89 -3.59
N CYS A 37 16.79 -2.80 -3.58
CA CYS A 37 17.27 -1.47 -3.97
C CYS A 37 17.65 -0.63 -2.74
N GLY A 38 18.57 0.31 -2.95
CA GLY A 38 18.98 1.27 -1.92
C GLY A 38 18.07 2.49 -1.79
N HIS A 39 18.48 3.41 -0.92
CA HIS A 39 17.74 4.61 -0.49
C HIS A 39 17.11 5.42 -1.64
N ARG A 40 17.79 5.57 -2.78
CA ARG A 40 17.28 6.32 -3.95
C ARG A 40 15.95 5.78 -4.49
N PHE A 41 15.72 4.47 -4.39
CA PHE A 41 14.44 3.87 -4.76
C PHE A 41 13.40 4.07 -3.66
N HIS A 42 13.80 3.88 -2.39
CA HIS A 42 12.91 4.03 -1.24
C HIS A 42 12.30 5.42 -1.13
N VAL A 43 13.05 6.48 -1.45
CA VAL A 43 12.52 7.86 -1.49
C VAL A 43 11.32 7.99 -2.45
N HIS A 44 11.34 7.28 -3.58
CA HIS A 44 10.22 7.30 -4.51
C HIS A 44 9.03 6.47 -4.04
N VAL A 45 9.27 5.34 -3.35
CA VAL A 45 8.22 4.50 -2.77
C VAL A 45 7.55 5.20 -1.58
N ALA A 46 8.32 5.93 -0.78
CA ALA A 46 7.84 6.71 0.37
C ALA A 46 7.16 8.04 -0.04
N ASN A 47 7.07 8.35 -1.34
CA ASN A 47 6.44 9.58 -1.81
C ASN A 47 4.93 9.54 -1.53
N ARG A 48 4.41 10.60 -0.88
CA ARG A 48 2.99 10.77 -0.55
C ARG A 48 2.06 10.60 -1.76
N GLU A 49 2.40 11.14 -2.92
CA GLU A 49 1.61 11.00 -4.15
C GLU A 49 1.51 9.54 -4.62
N PHE A 50 2.51 8.73 -4.33
CA PHE A 50 2.50 7.31 -4.65
C PHE A 50 1.70 6.52 -3.61
N ILE A 51 1.91 6.78 -2.32
CA ILE A 51 1.18 6.13 -1.23
C ILE A 51 -0.32 6.47 -1.32
N GLU A 52 -0.69 7.74 -1.19
CA GLU A 52 -2.09 8.17 -1.19
C GLU A 52 -2.75 8.07 -2.57
N GLY A 53 -1.99 8.39 -3.62
CA GLY A 53 -2.51 8.45 -4.98
C GLY A 53 -2.62 7.10 -5.68
N VAL A 54 -1.90 6.07 -5.22
CA VAL A 54 -1.86 4.74 -5.86
C VAL A 54 -2.15 3.64 -4.84
N MET A 55 -1.28 3.44 -3.85
CA MET A 55 -1.35 2.29 -2.94
C MET A 55 -2.67 2.22 -2.18
N VAL A 56 -3.05 3.35 -1.61
CA VAL A 56 -4.30 3.51 -0.87
C VAL A 56 -5.52 3.27 -1.74
N LYS A 57 -5.49 3.79 -2.97
CA LYS A 57 -6.61 3.63 -3.88
C LYS A 57 -6.86 2.16 -4.22
N ILE A 58 -5.81 1.33 -4.30
CA ILE A 58 -5.97 -0.12 -4.52
C ILE A 58 -6.83 -0.74 -3.41
N ILE A 59 -6.59 -0.35 -2.15
CA ILE A 59 -7.31 -0.87 -0.97
C ILE A 59 -8.57 -0.09 -0.62
N PHE A 60 -9.03 0.79 -1.50
CA PHE A 60 -10.24 1.57 -1.23
C PHE A 60 -11.48 0.66 -1.27
N PRO A 61 -12.43 0.79 -0.34
CA PRO A 61 -13.58 -0.13 -0.25
C PRO A 61 -14.40 -0.22 -1.54
N LYS A 62 -14.49 0.91 -2.26
CA LYS A 62 -15.16 1.00 -3.56
C LYS A 62 -14.59 0.05 -4.63
N ASN A 63 -13.32 -0.33 -4.51
CA ASN A 63 -12.66 -1.24 -5.44
C ASN A 63 -12.86 -2.72 -5.07
N ASN A 64 -13.44 -3.01 -3.90
CA ASN A 64 -13.68 -4.36 -3.37
C ASN A 64 -12.49 -5.35 -3.58
N PRO A 65 -11.26 -4.97 -3.15
CA PRO A 65 -10.07 -5.78 -3.38
C PRO A 65 -10.09 -7.06 -2.52
N PRO A 66 -9.55 -8.19 -3.03
CA PRO A 66 -9.34 -9.39 -2.24
C PRO A 66 -8.47 -9.14 -1.01
N SER A 67 -8.69 -9.89 0.08
CA SER A 67 -7.92 -9.76 1.34
C SER A 67 -6.41 -9.82 1.13
N ILE A 68 -5.94 -10.75 0.29
CA ILE A 68 -4.52 -10.91 -0.03
C ILE A 68 -3.88 -9.65 -0.64
N VAL A 69 -4.64 -8.88 -1.44
CA VAL A 69 -4.18 -7.61 -2.02
C VAL A 69 -4.11 -6.55 -0.92
N GLN A 70 -5.11 -6.51 -0.05
CA GLN A 70 -5.16 -5.57 1.07
C GLN A 70 -3.97 -5.77 2.01
N GLU A 71 -3.73 -7.01 2.43
CA GLU A 71 -2.59 -7.39 3.27
C GLU A 71 -1.25 -7.03 2.63
N LYS A 72 -1.10 -7.29 1.32
CA LYS A 72 0.14 -6.97 0.60
C LYS A 72 0.43 -5.47 0.54
N VAL A 73 -0.60 -4.66 0.26
CA VAL A 73 -0.45 -3.19 0.25
C VAL A 73 -0.13 -2.68 1.66
N LEU A 74 -0.85 -3.18 2.67
CA LEU A 74 -0.61 -2.79 4.06
C LEU A 74 0.79 -3.20 4.54
N SER A 75 1.33 -4.34 4.11
CA SER A 75 2.69 -4.74 4.48
C SER A 75 3.74 -3.85 3.83
N LEU A 76 3.55 -3.44 2.57
CA LEU A 76 4.44 -2.51 1.86
C LEU A 76 4.42 -1.09 2.44
N ILE A 77 3.26 -0.62 2.91
CA ILE A 77 3.12 0.69 3.59
C ILE A 77 3.73 0.67 5.01
N GLN A 78 3.72 -0.48 5.67
CA GLN A 78 4.21 -0.63 7.05
C GLN A 78 5.73 -0.89 7.16
N VAL A 79 6.47 -1.04 6.05
CA VAL A 79 7.93 -1.28 6.11
C VAL A 79 8.63 -0.10 6.82
N ARG A 80 9.51 -0.42 7.79
CA ARG A 80 10.13 0.50 8.79
C ARG A 80 10.61 1.90 8.30
N PRO A 81 11.22 2.10 7.12
CA PRO A 81 11.57 3.45 6.65
C PRO A 81 10.36 4.26 6.11
N VAL A 82 9.29 3.60 5.67
CA VAL A 82 8.01 4.23 5.28
C VAL A 82 7.16 4.53 6.52
N ALA A 83 7.28 3.68 7.56
CA ALA A 83 6.51 3.75 8.80
C ALA A 83 6.64 5.06 9.61
N LEU A 84 7.80 5.75 9.55
CA LEU A 84 7.95 7.06 10.21
C LEU A 84 7.05 8.15 9.59
N PHE A 85 6.57 7.98 8.35
CA PHE A 85 5.54 8.83 7.74
C PHE A 85 4.11 8.26 7.91
N THR A 86 3.97 6.96 8.20
CA THR A 86 2.69 6.21 8.22
C THR A 86 1.92 6.28 9.55
N VAL A 87 2.45 6.85 10.63
CA VAL A 87 1.71 7.01 11.91
C VAL A 87 0.35 7.70 11.71
N ARG A 88 0.23 8.54 10.68
CA ARG A 88 -1.02 9.21 10.27
C ARG A 88 -1.95 8.37 9.38
N TYR A 89 -1.45 7.32 8.73
CA TYR A 89 -2.20 6.45 7.83
C TYR A 89 -2.88 5.28 8.55
N LYS A 90 -2.17 4.68 9.51
CA LYS A 90 -2.71 3.62 10.37
C LYS A 90 -3.83 4.16 11.25
N THR A 91 -3.74 5.42 11.72
CA THR A 91 -4.82 6.14 12.42
C THR A 91 -5.99 6.51 11.50
N PHE A 92 -5.76 6.87 10.23
CA PHE A 92 -6.82 7.17 9.27
C PHE A 92 -7.64 5.94 8.83
N TYR A 93 -6.99 4.79 8.63
CA TYR A 93 -7.70 3.53 8.31
C TYR A 93 -8.21 2.79 9.55
N ALA A 94 -7.50 2.83 10.69
CA ALA A 94 -8.06 2.37 11.98
C ALA A 94 -9.28 3.21 12.38
N GLY A 95 -9.32 4.49 12.00
CA GLY A 95 -10.46 5.38 12.19
C GLY A 95 -11.60 5.22 11.16
N LYS A 96 -11.42 4.45 10.08
CA LYS A 96 -12.45 4.27 9.02
C LYS A 96 -12.89 2.83 8.77
N HIS A 97 -12.17 1.82 9.31
CA HIS A 97 -12.48 0.41 9.10
C HIS A 97 -12.32 -0.44 10.37
N VAL A 98 -13.05 -0.09 11.43
CA VAL A 98 -13.52 -1.10 12.40
C VAL A 98 -15.05 -1.01 12.45
N VAL A 99 -15.69 -1.40 11.35
CA VAL A 99 -17.13 -1.68 11.34
C VAL A 99 -17.26 -3.15 10.96
N ASN A 100 -17.57 -3.97 11.96
CA ASN A 100 -18.03 -5.33 11.73
C ASN A 100 -19.44 -5.28 11.10
N LYS A 101 -19.92 -6.35 10.47
CA LYS A 101 -21.23 -6.45 9.76
C LYS A 101 -22.46 -6.16 10.64
N ASN A 102 -22.26 -5.83 11.92
CA ASN A 102 -23.25 -5.63 12.97
C ASN A 102 -22.99 -4.33 13.76
N GLY A 103 -22.03 -3.48 13.35
CA GLY A 103 -21.79 -2.17 13.97
C GLY A 103 -21.03 -2.13 15.31
N SER A 104 -20.60 -3.26 15.88
CA SER A 104 -19.83 -3.27 17.15
C SER A 104 -18.31 -3.37 16.94
N PHE A 105 -17.58 -2.46 17.60
CA PHE A 105 -16.12 -2.31 17.61
C PHE A 105 -15.46 -3.43 18.43
N LYS A 106 -14.47 -4.14 17.88
CA LYS A 106 -13.60 -5.01 18.69
C LYS A 106 -12.15 -4.52 18.70
N HIS A 107 -11.69 -4.36 19.92
CA HIS A 107 -10.35 -4.01 20.38
C HIS A 107 -9.37 -5.11 19.96
N ILE A 108 -8.50 -4.86 18.98
CA ILE A 108 -7.31 -5.69 18.76
C ILE A 108 -6.18 -4.75 18.36
N LEU A 109 -5.42 -4.28 19.36
CA LEU A 109 -3.96 -4.19 19.36
C LEU A 109 -3.55 -3.89 20.82
N SER A 110 -3.51 -4.94 21.65
CA SER A 110 -2.68 -4.98 22.85
C SER A 110 -1.54 -5.94 22.58
N SER A 111 -0.38 -5.38 22.22
CA SER A 111 0.99 -5.84 22.52
C SER A 111 1.96 -5.09 21.60
#